data_AF-A0A7Y3NPW2-F1
#
_entry.id   AF-A0A7Y3NPW2-F1
#
_cell.length_a   1.000
_cell.length_b   1.000
_cell.length_c   1.000
_cell.angle_alpha   90.00
_cell.angle_beta   90.00
_cell.angle_gamma   90.00
#
_symmetry.space_group_name_H-M   'P 1'
#
loop_
_entity.id
_entity.type
_entity.pdbx_description
1 polymer ?
#
loop_
_entity_poly.entity_id
_entity_poly.type
_entity_poly.pdbx_seq_one_letter_code
_entity_poly.pdbx_strand_id
1 'polypeptide(L)'
;MTTKPKAVKSKKPVSAVPLLFDRVRDILESARSNIARTVNTTQVVANWLIGRELVEEEQQGKRRAGYGAELLRELSTRLKADFGSGYGVDNLELFRRFYLEYPQLLPKVNSDAVRRKSAPADNSETVRRNLGASMDSNVAYIANAVRADSRNSRAVPTPLQ
;
A
#
# COMPACT_ATOMS: atom_id res chain seq x y z
N MET A 1 73.92 4.62 -19.78
CA MET A 1 72.62 4.49 -19.09
C MET A 1 71.55 5.16 -19.94
N THR A 2 70.75 4.39 -20.69
CA THR A 2 69.60 4.91 -21.43
C THR A 2 68.39 4.05 -21.04
N THR A 3 67.52 4.61 -20.20
CA THR A 3 66.36 3.92 -19.64
C THR A 3 65.20 3.96 -20.64
N LYS A 4 64.70 2.78 -21.00
CA LYS A 4 63.51 2.56 -21.83
C LYS A 4 62.27 2.75 -20.95
N PRO A 5 61.31 3.64 -21.28
CA PRO A 5 60.04 3.65 -20.56
C PRO A 5 59.17 2.50 -21.06
N LYS A 6 58.91 1.54 -20.17
CA LYS A 6 57.97 0.43 -20.39
C LYS A 6 56.56 1.00 -20.31
N ALA A 7 55.85 1.02 -21.44
CA ALA A 7 54.48 1.48 -21.53
C ALA A 7 53.56 0.70 -20.56
N VAL A 8 52.93 1.43 -19.64
CA VAL A 8 51.86 0.93 -18.78
C VAL A 8 50.65 0.67 -19.68
N LYS A 9 50.26 -0.60 -19.82
CA LYS A 9 49.07 -1.00 -20.57
C LYS A 9 47.84 -0.34 -19.94
N SER A 10 47.23 0.60 -20.64
CA SER A 10 45.98 1.27 -20.24
C SER A 10 44.83 0.26 -20.29
N LYS A 11 44.32 -0.11 -19.11
CA LYS A 11 43.11 -0.91 -18.95
C LYS A 11 41.94 -0.04 -19.45
N LYS A 12 41.38 -0.35 -20.64
CA LYS A 12 40.22 0.38 -21.21
C LYS A 12 39.13 0.51 -20.15
N PRO A 13 38.49 1.69 -19.99
CA PRO A 13 37.43 1.85 -19.01
C PRO A 13 36.33 0.85 -19.35
N VAL A 14 35.95 0.03 -18.36
CA VAL A 14 34.77 -0.83 -18.45
C VAL A 14 33.61 0.07 -18.91
N SER A 15 32.96 -0.33 -19.99
CA SER A 15 31.93 0.46 -20.66
C SER A 15 30.94 1.04 -19.64
N ALA A 16 30.92 2.36 -19.49
CA ALA A 16 30.16 3.05 -18.45
C ALA A 16 28.63 2.96 -18.67
N VAL A 17 28.22 2.72 -19.93
CA VAL A 17 26.82 2.70 -20.34
C VAL A 17 26.10 1.41 -19.88
N PRO A 18 26.62 0.18 -20.09
CA PRO A 18 26.05 -1.04 -19.52
C PRO A 18 25.87 -0.99 -17.99
N LEU A 19 26.89 -0.53 -17.26
CA LEU A 19 26.82 -0.42 -15.79
C LEU A 19 25.82 0.64 -15.31
N LEU A 20 25.62 1.72 -16.09
CA LEU A 20 24.57 2.69 -15.80
C LEU A 20 23.19 2.12 -16.14
N PHE A 21 23.06 1.43 -17.27
CA PHE A 21 21.83 0.80 -17.71
C PHE A 21 21.31 -0.21 -16.69
N ASP A 22 22.16 -1.13 -16.22
CA ASP A 22 21.77 -2.13 -15.22
C ASP A 22 21.28 -1.46 -13.93
N ARG A 23 21.99 -0.44 -13.42
CA ARG A 23 21.55 0.30 -12.23
C ARG A 23 20.20 1.00 -12.44
N VAL A 24 19.98 1.60 -13.61
CA VAL A 24 18.69 2.24 -13.93
C VAL A 24 17.58 1.20 -14.03
N ARG A 25 17.85 0.05 -14.66
CA ARG A 25 16.90 -1.07 -14.74
C ARG A 25 16.52 -1.55 -13.33
N ASP A 26 17.50 -1.80 -12.48
CA ASP A 26 17.28 -2.33 -11.12
C ASP A 26 16.43 -1.36 -10.27
N ILE A 27 16.63 -0.04 -10.44
CA ILE A 27 15.77 0.99 -9.81
C ILE A 27 14.33 0.86 -10.29
N LEU A 28 14.11 0.72 -11.60
CA LEU A 28 12.77 0.60 -12.19
C LEU A 28 12.06 -0.69 -11.77
N GLU A 29 12.77 -1.81 -11.76
CA GLU A 29 12.23 -3.11 -11.31
C GLU A 29 11.85 -3.07 -9.83
N SER A 30 12.74 -2.51 -8.99
CA SER A 30 12.47 -2.32 -7.57
C SER A 30 11.25 -1.44 -7.33
N ALA A 31 11.11 -0.34 -8.08
CA ALA A 31 9.96 0.55 -7.99
C ALA A 31 8.65 -0.16 -8.35
N ARG A 32 8.63 -0.92 -9.45
CA ARG A 32 7.45 -1.70 -9.88
C ARG A 32 7.05 -2.76 -8.86
N SER A 33 8.02 -3.51 -8.34
CA SER A 33 7.78 -4.51 -7.29
C SER A 33 7.19 -3.86 -6.03
N ASN A 34 7.73 -2.71 -5.62
CA ASN A 34 7.23 -1.98 -4.45
C ASN A 34 5.79 -1.50 -4.63
N ILE A 35 5.45 -0.99 -5.82
CA ILE A 35 4.07 -0.59 -6.15
C ILE A 35 3.15 -1.81 -6.07
N ALA A 36 3.52 -2.93 -6.69
CA ALA A 36 2.72 -4.16 -6.68
C ALA A 36 2.45 -4.67 -5.25
N ARG A 37 3.48 -4.72 -4.39
CA ARG A 37 3.33 -5.12 -2.98
C ARG A 37 2.40 -4.18 -2.21
N THR A 38 2.53 -2.87 -2.44
CA THR A 38 1.72 -1.86 -1.77
C THR A 38 0.25 -1.97 -2.19
N VAL A 39 -0.02 -2.13 -3.48
CA VAL A 39 -1.36 -2.33 -4.02
C VAL A 39 -2.00 -3.59 -3.44
N ASN A 40 -1.28 -4.73 -3.48
CA ASN A 40 -1.79 -5.98 -2.93
C ASN A 40 -2.15 -5.87 -1.44
N THR A 41 -1.28 -5.25 -0.65
CA THR A 41 -1.53 -5.05 0.78
C THR A 41 -2.74 -4.14 1.01
N THR A 42 -2.83 -3.04 0.27
CA THR A 42 -3.94 -2.08 0.37
C THR A 42 -5.26 -2.73 -0.03
N GLN A 43 -5.25 -3.61 -1.04
CA GLN A 43 -6.44 -4.33 -1.48
C GLN A 43 -6.96 -5.28 -0.39
N VAL A 44 -6.07 -6.04 0.27
CA VAL A 44 -6.46 -6.93 1.37
C VAL A 44 -7.08 -6.13 2.51
N VAL A 45 -6.47 -4.99 2.88
CA VAL A 45 -7.01 -4.08 3.90
C VAL A 45 -8.39 -3.54 3.50
N ALA A 46 -8.56 -3.09 2.26
CA ALA A 46 -9.82 -2.56 1.77
C ALA A 46 -10.94 -3.61 1.80
N ASN A 47 -10.67 -4.81 1.28
CA ASN A 47 -11.63 -5.93 1.28
C ASN A 47 -12.09 -6.28 2.70
N TRP A 48 -11.16 -6.30 3.66
CA TRP A 48 -11.47 -6.56 5.05
C TRP A 48 -12.34 -5.46 5.67
N LEU A 49 -12.00 -4.19 5.42
CA LEU A 49 -12.77 -3.04 5.93
C LEU A 49 -14.18 -3.02 5.35
N ILE A 50 -14.35 -3.29 4.05
CA ILE A 50 -15.68 -3.41 3.43
C ILE A 50 -16.48 -4.51 4.12
N GLY A 51 -15.86 -5.65 4.40
CA GLY A 51 -16.49 -6.74 5.15
C GLY A 51 -16.99 -6.32 6.53
N ARG A 52 -16.20 -5.53 7.26
CA ARG A 52 -16.61 -4.96 8.55
C ARG A 52 -17.84 -4.08 8.41
N GLU A 53 -17.83 -3.11 7.49
CA GLU A 53 -18.96 -2.20 7.29
C GLU A 53 -20.25 -2.96 6.93
N LEU A 54 -20.14 -3.99 6.08
CA LEU A 54 -21.28 -4.84 5.72
C LEU A 54 -21.88 -5.55 6.93
N VAL A 55 -21.06 -6.11 7.81
CA VAL A 55 -21.52 -6.80 9.02
C VAL A 55 -22.12 -5.83 10.03
N GLU A 56 -21.50 -4.65 10.21
CA GLU A 56 -22.02 -3.62 11.12
C GLU A 56 -23.39 -3.10 10.64
N GLU A 57 -23.57 -2.87 9.35
CA GLU A 57 -24.85 -2.43 8.78
C GLU A 57 -25.93 -3.53 8.89
N GLU A 58 -25.60 -4.78 8.56
CA GLU A 58 -26.52 -5.92 8.69
C GLU A 58 -26.97 -6.13 10.15
N GLN A 59 -26.07 -5.92 11.12
CA GLN A 59 -26.38 -5.97 12.54
C GLN A 59 -27.21 -4.78 13.03
N GLN A 60 -27.17 -3.61 12.36
CA GLN A 60 -28.08 -2.51 12.67
C GLN A 60 -29.49 -2.78 12.09
N GLY A 61 -29.56 -3.48 10.95
CA GLY A 61 -30.80 -3.92 10.29
C GLY A 61 -31.53 -5.11 10.95
N LYS A 62 -31.05 -5.58 12.11
CA LYS A 62 -31.37 -6.73 13.00
C LYS A 62 -32.74 -7.45 13.00
N ARG A 63 -33.74 -7.10 12.20
CA ARG A 63 -35.12 -7.61 12.34
C ARG A 63 -35.81 -8.06 11.06
N ARG A 64 -35.15 -8.04 9.90
CA ARG A 64 -35.78 -8.47 8.64
C ARG A 64 -35.00 -9.59 7.97
N ALA A 65 -35.61 -10.77 7.91
CA ALA A 65 -35.13 -11.84 7.04
C ALA A 65 -35.05 -11.31 5.60
N GLY A 66 -33.91 -11.51 4.94
CA GLY A 66 -33.66 -11.02 3.57
C GLY A 66 -32.98 -9.65 3.45
N TYR A 67 -32.87 -8.87 4.53
CA TYR A 67 -32.24 -7.54 4.48
C TYR A 67 -30.80 -7.57 3.97
N GLY A 68 -29.98 -8.51 4.46
CA GLY A 68 -28.60 -8.66 4.01
C GLY A 68 -28.49 -8.96 2.51
N ALA A 69 -29.39 -9.79 1.96
CA ALA A 69 -29.40 -10.11 0.53
C ALA A 69 -29.82 -8.93 -0.34
N GLU A 70 -30.74 -8.08 0.13
CA GLU A 70 -31.14 -6.85 -0.57
C GLU A 70 -30.04 -5.80 -0.51
N LEU A 71 -29.43 -5.59 0.66
CA LEU A 71 -28.30 -4.69 0.88
C LEU A 71 -27.15 -4.99 -0.09
N LEU A 72 -26.77 -6.27 -0.22
CA LEU A 72 -25.67 -6.66 -1.11
C LEU A 72 -26.01 -6.42 -2.59
N ARG A 73 -27.26 -6.63 -3.01
CA ARG A 73 -27.70 -6.36 -4.40
C ARG A 73 -27.66 -4.87 -4.73
N GLU A 74 -28.20 -4.04 -3.86
CA GLU A 74 -28.23 -2.58 -4.05
C GLU A 74 -26.80 -2.03 -4.06
N LEU A 75 -25.99 -2.43 -3.08
CA LEU A 75 -24.60 -1.98 -2.96
C LEU A 75 -23.77 -2.45 -4.15
N SER A 76 -23.94 -3.69 -4.60
CA SER A 76 -23.23 -4.20 -5.78
C SER A 76 -23.55 -3.40 -7.03
N THR A 77 -24.81 -3.02 -7.23
CA THR A 77 -25.23 -2.24 -8.40
C THR A 77 -24.53 -0.89 -8.44
N ARG A 78 -24.48 -0.18 -7.29
CA ARG A 78 -23.83 1.13 -7.19
C ARG A 78 -22.32 1.03 -7.31
N LEU A 79 -21.69 0.13 -6.56
CA LEU A 79 -20.23 -0.04 -6.59
C LEU A 79 -19.73 -0.53 -7.95
N LYS A 80 -20.51 -1.34 -8.68
CA LYS A 80 -20.17 -1.72 -10.05
C LYS A 80 -20.18 -0.55 -11.01
N ALA A 81 -21.12 0.39 -10.85
CA ALA A 81 -21.19 1.58 -11.68
C ALA A 81 -19.97 2.50 -11.47
N ASP A 82 -19.54 2.66 -10.22
CA ASP A 82 -18.47 3.59 -9.87
C ASP A 82 -17.06 2.97 -9.98
N PHE A 83 -16.91 1.69 -9.63
CA PHE A 83 -15.61 1.04 -9.47
C PHE A 83 -15.42 -0.21 -10.35
N GLY A 84 -16.43 -0.60 -11.11
CA GLY A 84 -16.34 -1.68 -12.10
C GLY A 84 -16.67 -3.08 -11.58
N SER A 85 -16.39 -4.10 -12.40
CA SER A 85 -16.88 -5.47 -12.23
C SER A 85 -16.43 -6.19 -10.96
N GLY A 86 -15.39 -5.69 -10.28
CA GLY A 86 -14.84 -6.25 -9.04
C GLY A 86 -15.76 -6.17 -7.81
N TYR A 87 -16.90 -5.49 -7.90
CA TYR A 87 -17.83 -5.28 -6.78
C TYR A 87 -19.19 -5.97 -6.99
N GLY A 88 -19.17 -7.17 -7.59
CA GLY A 88 -20.33 -8.06 -7.67
C GLY A 88 -20.86 -8.50 -6.29
N VAL A 89 -22.09 -8.98 -6.25
CA VAL A 89 -22.73 -9.54 -5.02
C VAL A 89 -21.82 -10.61 -4.40
N ASP A 90 -21.32 -11.54 -5.22
CA ASP A 90 -20.43 -12.61 -4.76
C ASP A 90 -19.16 -12.07 -4.08
N ASN A 91 -18.56 -11.01 -4.64
CA ASN A 91 -17.36 -10.40 -4.04
C ASN A 91 -17.69 -9.68 -2.73
N LEU A 92 -18.85 -9.02 -2.63
CA LEU A 92 -19.29 -8.41 -1.38
C LEU A 92 -19.58 -9.47 -0.31
N GLU A 93 -20.13 -10.63 -0.70
CA GLU A 93 -20.27 -11.77 0.20
C GLU A 93 -18.92 -12.31 0.67
N LEU A 94 -17.93 -12.39 -0.23
CA LEU A 94 -16.56 -12.78 0.12
C LEU A 94 -15.93 -11.79 1.09
N PHE A 95 -16.11 -10.47 0.88
CA PHE A 95 -15.60 -9.45 1.81
C PHE A 95 -16.26 -9.57 3.19
N ARG A 96 -17.59 -9.72 3.22
CA ARG A 96 -18.34 -9.95 4.47
C ARG A 96 -17.81 -11.17 5.21
N ARG A 97 -17.64 -12.30 4.51
CA ARG A 97 -17.09 -13.54 5.08
C ARG A 97 -15.66 -13.36 5.57
N PHE A 98 -14.83 -12.66 4.80
CA PHE A 98 -13.45 -12.40 5.15
C PHE A 98 -13.33 -11.66 6.50
N TYR A 99 -14.18 -10.67 6.75
CA TYR A 99 -14.23 -10.03 8.06
C TYR A 99 -14.70 -10.97 9.18
N LEU A 100 -15.74 -11.76 8.94
CA LEU A 100 -16.28 -12.70 9.92
C LEU A 100 -15.27 -13.79 10.32
N GLU A 101 -14.47 -14.27 9.36
CA GLU A 101 -13.44 -15.29 9.60
C GLU A 101 -12.19 -14.72 10.28
N TYR A 102 -11.83 -13.46 10.01
CA TYR A 102 -10.62 -12.83 10.52
C TYR A 102 -10.88 -11.48 11.21
N PRO A 103 -11.73 -11.40 12.26
CA PRO A 103 -12.15 -10.12 12.84
C PRO A 103 -11.03 -9.36 13.57
N GLN A 104 -9.90 -10.01 13.84
CA GLN A 104 -8.69 -9.41 14.44
C GLN A 104 -7.54 -9.19 13.44
N LEU A 105 -7.78 -9.31 12.13
CA LEU A 105 -6.72 -9.16 11.12
C LEU A 105 -6.02 -7.79 11.20
N LEU A 106 -6.81 -6.73 11.38
CA LEU A 106 -6.28 -5.39 11.59
C LEU A 106 -6.39 -5.00 13.07
N PRO A 107 -5.40 -4.27 13.62
CA PRO A 107 -5.55 -3.66 14.93
C PRO A 107 -6.83 -2.83 14.96
N LYS A 108 -7.50 -2.75 16.11
CA LYS A 108 -8.66 -1.87 16.28
C LYS A 108 -8.22 -0.42 16.05
N VAL A 109 -8.37 0.07 14.83
CA VAL A 109 -8.22 1.48 14.49
C VAL A 109 -9.54 2.12 14.91
N ASN A 110 -9.50 3.03 15.88
CA ASN A 110 -10.68 3.72 16.38
C ASN A 110 -11.44 4.35 15.19
N SER A 111 -12.62 3.80 14.87
CA SER A 111 -13.47 4.18 13.73
C SER A 111 -13.88 5.65 13.76
N ASP A 112 -13.91 6.25 14.95
CA ASP A 112 -14.20 7.68 15.19
C ASP A 112 -13.22 8.64 14.52
N ALA A 113 -12.00 8.19 14.17
CA ALA A 113 -11.00 9.04 13.52
C ALA A 113 -11.26 9.21 12.01
N VAL A 114 -11.83 8.19 11.35
CA VAL A 114 -12.10 8.22 9.90
C VAL A 114 -13.39 8.98 9.60
N ARG A 115 -14.44 8.78 10.42
CA ARG A 115 -15.75 9.42 10.24
C ARG A 115 -15.73 10.95 10.38
N ARG A 116 -14.77 11.50 11.13
CA ARG A 116 -14.65 12.95 11.36
C ARG A 116 -14.08 13.70 10.16
N LYS A 117 -13.34 13.03 9.26
CA LYS A 117 -12.69 13.68 8.10
C LYS A 117 -13.63 13.93 6.92
N SER A 118 -14.85 13.38 6.94
CA SER A 118 -15.84 13.51 5.86
C SER A 118 -16.92 14.58 6.12
N ALA A 119 -16.84 15.36 7.21
CA ALA A 119 -17.70 16.53 7.39
C ALA A 119 -17.13 17.74 6.64
N PRO A 120 -17.96 18.60 5.99
CA PRO A 120 -17.47 19.75 5.25
C PRO A 120 -16.98 20.82 6.25
N ALA A 121 -15.67 20.96 6.39
CA ALA A 121 -15.08 22.05 7.15
C ALA A 121 -14.97 23.30 6.27
N ASP A 122 -15.65 24.36 6.70
CA ASP A 122 -15.53 25.74 6.19
C ASP A 122 -14.05 26.16 6.12
N ASN A 123 -13.62 26.58 4.94
CA ASN A 123 -12.25 26.42 4.43
C ASN A 123 -11.54 27.76 4.18
N SER A 124 -11.55 28.69 5.13
CA SER A 124 -10.91 30.01 4.90
C SER A 124 -9.74 30.36 5.81
N GLU A 125 -9.55 29.70 6.96
CA GLU A 125 -8.48 30.11 7.90
C GLU A 125 -7.50 29.00 8.30
N THR A 126 -7.84 27.74 8.08
CA THR A 126 -7.06 26.59 8.56
C THR A 126 -6.03 26.06 7.53
N VAL A 127 -6.19 26.41 6.25
CA VAL A 127 -5.37 25.89 5.14
C VAL A 127 -3.92 26.41 5.19
N ARG A 128 -3.67 27.57 5.81
CA ARG A 128 -2.31 28.17 5.89
C ARG A 128 -1.46 27.68 7.06
N ARG A 129 -2.05 27.09 8.12
CA ARG A 129 -1.31 26.59 9.30
C ARG A 129 -1.14 25.06 9.33
N ASN A 130 -1.96 24.30 8.60
CA ASN A 130 -1.99 22.83 8.70
C ASN A 130 -1.22 22.07 7.61
N LEU A 131 -0.46 22.75 6.73
CA LEU A 131 0.35 22.06 5.71
C LEU A 131 1.47 21.17 6.31
N GLY A 132 1.70 21.25 7.63
CA GLY A 132 2.65 20.39 8.37
C GLY A 132 2.05 19.35 9.31
N ALA A 133 0.71 19.22 9.43
CA ALA A 133 0.11 18.45 10.54
C ALA A 133 -1.12 17.60 10.17
N SER A 134 -1.22 17.09 8.94
CA SER A 134 -2.27 16.13 8.58
C SER A 134 -1.74 15.08 7.62
N MET A 135 -1.02 14.11 8.19
CA MET A 135 -0.50 12.93 7.50
C MET A 135 -0.92 11.65 8.26
N ASP A 136 -2.08 11.68 8.91
CA ASP A 136 -2.54 10.63 9.85
C ASP A 136 -3.81 9.88 9.39
N SER A 137 -3.97 9.67 8.08
CA SER A 137 -4.93 8.69 7.51
C SER A 137 -4.75 8.67 5.99
N ASN A 138 -4.34 7.60 5.32
CA ASN A 138 -4.50 6.18 5.62
C ASN A 138 -3.14 5.51 5.60
N VAL A 139 -2.97 4.56 6.53
CA VAL A 139 -1.78 3.72 6.67
C VAL A 139 -0.56 4.46 7.22
N ALA A 140 -0.60 4.86 8.50
CA ALA A 140 0.60 5.16 9.32
C ALA A 140 1.67 4.04 9.25
N TYR A 141 1.30 2.89 8.69
CA TYR A 141 2.10 1.71 8.45
C TYR A 141 2.86 1.66 7.09
N ILE A 142 2.43 2.35 6.01
CA ILE A 142 3.25 2.42 4.78
C ILE A 142 4.59 3.13 5.09
N ALA A 143 4.58 4.08 6.03
CA ALA A 143 5.73 4.86 6.49
C ALA A 143 6.75 4.07 7.36
N ASN A 144 6.37 2.94 7.97
CA ASN A 144 7.30 2.10 8.74
C ASN A 144 8.00 1.04 7.87
N ALA A 145 7.38 0.56 6.79
CA ALA A 145 7.94 -0.50 5.93
C ALA A 145 9.12 -0.05 5.04
N VAL A 146 9.16 1.22 4.58
CA VAL A 146 10.27 1.76 3.77
C VAL A 146 11.54 2.03 4.59
N ARG A 147 11.41 2.17 5.92
CA ARG A 147 12.50 2.48 6.86
C ARG A 147 13.33 1.25 7.28
N ALA A 148 12.90 0.02 6.92
CA ALA A 148 13.60 -1.22 7.27
C ALA A 148 14.60 -1.72 6.20
N ASP A 149 14.47 -1.29 4.93
CA ASP A 149 15.31 -1.76 3.82
C ASP A 149 16.71 -1.11 3.79
N SER A 150 16.87 0.05 4.44
CA SER A 150 18.16 0.77 4.57
C SER A 150 19.08 0.23 5.68
N ARG A 151 18.70 -0.84 6.39
CA ARG A 151 19.53 -1.49 7.42
C ARG A 151 20.23 -2.78 7.01
N ASN A 152 20.08 -3.25 5.76
CA ASN A 152 20.81 -4.42 5.25
C ASN A 152 21.98 -4.08 4.29
N SER A 153 22.51 -2.85 4.35
CA SER A 153 23.80 -2.49 3.74
C SER A 153 24.85 -2.23 4.82
N ARG A 154 25.25 -3.27 5.56
CA ARG A 154 26.56 -3.41 6.24
C ARG A 154 26.65 -4.74 6.99
N ALA A 155 27.26 -5.73 6.36
CA ALA A 155 28.18 -6.69 6.99
C ALA A 155 28.75 -7.61 5.89
N VAL A 156 29.88 -7.21 5.30
CA VAL A 156 30.77 -8.14 4.61
C VAL A 156 31.67 -8.75 5.69
N PRO A 157 31.65 -10.07 5.95
CA PRO A 157 32.74 -10.69 6.68
C PRO A 157 33.87 -11.02 5.71
N THR A 158 35.02 -10.39 5.94
CA THR A 158 36.31 -10.72 5.33
C THR A 158 36.65 -12.20 5.57
N PRO A 159 37.20 -12.95 4.60
CA PRO A 159 37.72 -14.28 4.86
C PRO A 159 39.05 -14.17 5.62
N LEU A 160 39.14 -14.77 6.81
CA LEU A 160 40.41 -15.06 7.44
C LEU A 160 41.08 -16.20 6.68
N GLN A 161 42.36 -16.02 6.35
CA GLN A 161 43.27 -17.10 5.99
C GLN A 161 43.68 -17.88 7.23
#